data_AF-A0AAJ0XG03-F1
#
_entry.id   AF-A0AAJ0XG03-F1
#
_cell.length_a   1.000
_cell.length_b   1.000
_cell.length_c   1.000
_cell.angle_alpha   90.00
_cell.angle_beta   90.00
_cell.angle_gamma   90.00
#
_symmetry.space_group_name_H-M   'P 1'
#
loop_
_entity.id
_entity.type
_entity.pdbx_description
1 polymer ?
#
loop_
_entity_poly.entity_id
_entity_poly.type
_entity_poly.pdbx_seq_one_letter_code
_entity_poly.pdbx_strand_id
1 'polypeptide(L)' 'MTPKQTHTLWHLRRQGLQFEAEIAEQAWSNGREFKPDERAPLKRETLELIDQCNWELTAEAV' A
#
# COMPACT_ATOMS: atom_id res chain seq x y z
N MET A 1 -0.40 -11.50 -2.19
CA MET A 1 0.35 -10.23 -2.23
C MET A 1 1.35 -10.24 -3.38
N THR A 2 1.40 -9.16 -4.14
CA THR A 2 2.34 -8.98 -5.26
C THR A 2 3.74 -8.57 -4.77
N PRO A 3 4.81 -8.76 -5.56
CA PRO A 3 6.14 -8.24 -5.23
C PRO A 3 6.16 -6.72 -5.00
N LYS A 4 5.32 -5.95 -5.71
CA LYS A 4 5.21 -4.50 -5.54
C LYS A 4 4.55 -4.11 -4.23
N GLN A 5 3.50 -4.83 -3.83
CA GLN A 5 2.87 -4.65 -2.51
C GLN A 5 3.90 -4.87 -1.39
N THR A 6 4.66 -5.97 -1.44
CA THR A 6 5.73 -6.24 -0.47
C THR A 6 6.81 -5.15 -0.45
N HIS A 7 7.22 -4.65 -1.62
CA HIS A 7 8.18 -3.55 -1.71
C HIS A 7 7.62 -2.24 -1.11
N THR A 8 6.35 -1.93 -1.36
CA THR A 8 5.68 -0.75 -0.80
C THR A 8 5.56 -0.82 0.72
N LEU A 9 5.24 -1.99 1.28
CA LEU A 9 5.27 -2.21 2.73
C LEU A 9 6.65 -1.95 3.32
N TRP A 10 7.71 -2.40 2.64
CA TRP A 10 9.08 -2.12 3.09
C TRP A 10 9.38 -0.62 3.12
N HIS A 11 8.95 0.14 2.11
CA HIS A 11 9.11 1.60 2.09
C HIS A 11 8.35 2.31 3.19
N LEU A 12 7.12 1.88 3.49
CA LEU A 12 6.32 2.41 4.59
C LEU A 12 7.02 2.15 5.94
N ARG A 13 7.42 0.90 6.20
CA ARG A 13 8.13 0.52 7.43
C ARG A 13 9.45 1.28 7.58
N ARG A 14 10.20 1.47 6.49
CA ARG A 14 11.47 2.23 6.49
C ARG A 14 11.29 3.71 6.82
N GLN A 15 10.12 4.28 6.53
CA GLN A 15 9.78 5.68 6.84
C GLN A 15 9.21 5.86 8.26
N GLY A 16 9.10 4.78 9.04
CA GLY A 16 8.50 4.81 10.38
C GLY A 16 6.97 4.70 10.38
N LEU A 17 6.36 4.47 9.21
CA LEU A 17 4.92 4.36 9.01
C LEU A 17 4.44 2.91 9.24
N GLN A 18 4.71 2.39 10.44
CA GLN A 18 4.42 0.99 10.78
C GLN A 18 2.92 0.71 10.76
N PHE A 19 2.11 1.65 11.27
CA PHE A 19 0.66 1.52 11.33
C PHE A 19 0.04 1.48 9.92
N GLU A 20 0.47 2.37 9.03
CA GLU A 20 0.04 2.39 7.63
C GLU A 20 0.45 1.11 6.91
N ALA A 21 1.65 0.59 7.20
CA ALA A 21 2.11 -0.68 6.63
C ALA A 21 1.24 -1.87 7.09
N GLU A 22 0.86 -1.94 8.37
CA GLU A 22 -0.03 -2.99 8.87
C GLU A 22 -1.42 -2.93 8.22
N ILE A 23 -2.00 -1.73 8.10
CA ILE A 23 -3.30 -1.55 7.44
C ILE A 23 -3.21 -1.92 5.95
N ALA A 24 -2.16 -1.49 5.26
CA ALA A 24 -1.95 -1.81 3.86
C ALA A 24 -1.78 -3.31 3.62
N GLU A 25 -0.97 -3.98 4.45
CA GLU A 25 -0.75 -5.43 4.39
C GLU A 25 -2.06 -6.19 4.60
N GLN A 26 -2.85 -5.78 5.60
CA GLN A 26 -4.14 -6.38 5.89
C GLN A 26 -5.13 -6.17 4.74
N ALA A 27 -5.21 -4.97 4.16
CA ALA A 27 -6.09 -4.66 3.06
C ALA A 27 -5.75 -5.50 1.82
N TRP A 28 -4.48 -5.46 1.38
CA TRP A 28 -4.03 -6.16 0.19
C TRP A 28 -4.11 -7.68 0.32
N SER A 29 -3.85 -8.23 1.52
CA SER A 29 -4.02 -9.66 1.77
C SER A 29 -5.47 -10.13 1.68
N ASN A 30 -6.43 -9.23 1.87
CA ASN A 30 -7.85 -9.48 1.71
C ASN A 30 -8.37 -9.12 0.31
N GLY A 31 -7.49 -8.79 -0.65
CA GLY A 31 -7.88 -8.33 -1.98
C GLY A 31 -8.59 -6.97 -1.97
N ARG A 32 -8.38 -6.16 -0.93
CA ARG A 32 -8.99 -4.83 -0.80
C ARG A 32 -7.95 -3.75 -1.02
N GLU A 33 -8.40 -2.64 -1.58
CA GLU A 33 -7.58 -1.44 -1.74
C GLU A 33 -7.20 -0.85 -0.38
N PHE A 34 -5.97 -0.36 -0.29
CA PHE A 34 -5.52 0.45 0.83
C PHE A 34 -5.70 1.93 0.50
N LYS A 35 -6.47 2.65 1.31
CA LYS A 35 -6.63 4.11 1.21
C LYS A 35 -5.90 4.76 2.39
N PRO A 36 -4.72 5.37 2.17
CA PRO A 36 -4.03 6.07 3.23
C PRO A 36 -4.82 7.30 3.67
N ASP A 37 -4.68 7.67 4.94
CA ASP A 37 -5.26 8.90 5.48
C ASP A 37 -4.62 10.10 4.78
N GLU A 38 -5.43 11.04 4.26
CA GLU A 38 -4.95 12.27 3.61
C GLU A 38 -4.12 13.15 4.55
N ARG A 39 -4.23 12.94 5.87
CA ARG A 39 -3.47 13.63 6.91
C ARG A 39 -2.17 12.92 7.28
N ALA A 40 -1.96 11.68 6.82
CA ALA A 40 -0.70 10.98 7.04
C ALA A 40 0.40 11.66 6.23
N PRO A 41 1.62 11.85 6.79
CA PRO A 41 2.73 12.53 6.12
C PRO A 41 3.39 11.62 5.08
N LEU A 42 2.60 11.07 4.15
CA LEU A 42 3.09 10.24 3.06
C LEU A 42 3.72 11.12 1.98
N LYS A 43 4.94 10.74 1.59
CA LYS A 43 5.57 11.31 0.41
C LYS A 43 4.76 10.95 -0.83
N ARG A 44 4.76 11.85 -1.82
CA ARG A 44 4.08 11.64 -3.11
C ARG A 44 4.46 10.31 -3.78
N GLU A 45 5.74 9.95 -3.74
CA GLU A 45 6.23 8.67 -4.28
C GLU A 45 5.57 7.46 -3.59
N THR A 46 5.38 7.52 -2.27
CA THR A 46 4.68 6.46 -1.51
C THR A 46 3.21 6.36 -1.94
N LEU A 47 2.55 7.49 -2.20
CA LEU A 47 1.17 7.51 -2.69
C LEU A 47 1.06 6.88 -4.09
N GLU A 48 1.99 7.19 -4.99
CA GLU A 48 2.05 6.59 -6.33
C GLU A 48 2.27 5.08 -6.29
N LEU A 49 3.10 4.59 -5.36
CA LEU A 49 3.30 3.15 -5.12
C LEU A 49 2.03 2.47 -4.60
N ILE A 50 1.31 3.12 -3.66
CA ILE A 50 0.06 2.60 -3.12
C ILE A 50 -1.01 2.51 -4.21
N ASP A 51 -1.15 3.55 -5.02
CA ASP A 51 -2.11 3.59 -6.14
C ASP A 51 -1.85 2.45 -7.14
N GLN A 52 -0.57 2.24 -7.49
CA GLN A 52 -0.17 1.11 -8.34
C GLN A 52 -0.51 -0.25 -7.70
N CYS A 53 -0.28 -0.41 -6.40
CA CYS A 53 -0.61 -1.65 -5.68
C CYS A 53 -2.12 -1.92 -5.63
N ASN A 54 -2.94 -0.88 -5.54
CA ASN A 54 -4.40 -0.98 -5.60
C ASN A 54 -4.90 -1.31 -7.01
N TRP A 55 -4.27 -0.74 -8.05
CA TRP A 55 -4.59 -1.05 -9.44
C TRP A 55 -4.31 -2.53 -9.77
N GLU A 56 -3.20 -3.09 -9.29
CA GLU A 56 -2.88 -4.52 -9.48
C GLU A 56 -3.97 -5.45 -8.92
N LEU A 57 -4.59 -5.09 -7.80
CA LEU A 57 -5.73 -5.87 -7.25
C LEU A 57 -6.96 -5.83 -8.16
N THR A 58 -7.20 -4.70 -8.81
CA THR A 58 -8.31 -4.55 -9.75
C THR A 58 -8.04 -5.34 -11.03
N ALA A 59 -6.79 -5.38 -11.48
CA ALA A 59 -6.38 -6.12 -12.67
C ALA A 59 -6.40 -7.65 -12.46
N GLU A 60 -6.07 -8.14 -11.26
CA GLU A 60 -6.18 -9.58 -10.92
C GLU A 60 -7.62 -10.06 -10.69
N ALA A 61 -8.58 -9.15 -10.49
CA ALA A 61 -10.00 -9.49 -10.28
C ALA A 61 -10.80 -9.68 -11.59
N VAL A 62 -10.17 -9.50 -12.77
CA VAL A 62 -10.77 -9.60 -14.11
C VAL A 62 -10.27 -10.85 -14.84
#